data_AF-A0A1Z5L8F3-F1
#
_entry.id   AF-A0A1Z5L8F3-F1
#
_cell.length_a   1.000
_cell.length_b   1.000
_cell.length_c   1.000
_cell.angle_alpha   90.00
_cell.angle_beta   90.00
_cell.angle_gamma   90.00
#
_symmetry.space_group_name_H-M   'P 1'
#
loop_
_entity.id
_entity.type
_entity.pdbx_description
1 polymer ?
#
loop_
_entity_poly.entity_id
_entity_poly.type
_entity_poly.pdbx_seq_one_letter_code
_entity_poly.pdbx_strand_id
1 'polypeptide(L)'
;MADLMRLSPEAILMRWVNYHLQRAGTHRRLTNFTGDVKDSEIYTLLLKQIAPPMSGVHTEALHERDPLHRAEIMLQQADKINCRSFLTPQDVIEGVYKLNVAFVANLFNNHPALDKPEEPLELENLEETREEKTYRNWMNSMGVKPYVNWLYSDLADGLVIFQLYDVIKPGLVDWNRARWLALQARTSLMAMPPSRWPASGN
;
A
#
# COMPACT_ATOMS: atom_id res chain seq x y z
N MET A 1 6.52 13.91 -3.20
CA MET A 1 5.80 13.33 -4.36
C MET A 1 6.37 11.98 -4.83
N ALA A 2 7.70 11.81 -4.95
CA ALA A 2 8.31 10.54 -5.41
C ALA A 2 8.04 9.30 -4.52
N ASP A 3 7.73 9.49 -3.22
CA ASP A 3 7.43 8.40 -2.27
C ASP A 3 5.99 7.87 -2.34
N LEU A 4 5.12 8.50 -3.13
CA LEU A 4 3.77 7.98 -3.39
C LEU A 4 3.78 6.97 -4.55
N MET A 5 4.68 7.16 -5.52
CA MET A 5 4.80 6.39 -6.77
C MET A 5 5.50 5.03 -6.61
N ARG A 6 5.86 4.62 -5.39
CA ARG A 6 6.62 3.39 -5.09
C ARG A 6 5.86 2.38 -4.24
N LEU A 7 4.61 2.67 -3.90
CA LEU A 7 3.86 1.83 -2.98
C LEU A 7 3.20 0.67 -3.70
N SER A 8 3.24 -0.51 -3.09
CA SER A 8 2.34 -1.59 -3.52
C SER A 8 0.88 -1.15 -3.34
N PRO A 9 -0.06 -1.74 -4.10
CA PRO A 9 -1.49 -1.48 -3.92
C PRO A 9 -1.93 -1.59 -2.45
N GLU A 10 -1.41 -2.58 -1.71
CA GLU A 10 -1.73 -2.75 -0.28
C GLU A 10 -1.21 -1.58 0.57
N ALA A 11 -0.03 -1.06 0.27
CA ALA A 11 0.53 0.08 1.00
C ALA A 11 -0.27 1.38 0.72
N ILE A 12 -0.83 1.53 -0.48
CA ILE A 12 -1.77 2.62 -0.80
C ILE A 12 -3.04 2.48 0.06
N LEU A 13 -3.63 1.29 0.10
CA LEU A 13 -4.82 1.01 0.93
C LEU A 13 -4.54 1.25 2.42
N MET A 14 -3.38 0.82 2.94
CA MET A 14 -3.01 1.09 4.34
C MET A 14 -2.87 2.58 4.64
N ARG A 15 -2.26 3.36 3.73
CA ARG A 15 -2.17 4.82 3.89
C ARG A 15 -3.56 5.46 3.89
N TRP A 16 -4.44 5.02 2.99
CA TRP A 16 -5.80 5.52 2.91
C TRP A 16 -6.62 5.21 4.18
N VAL A 17 -6.55 3.98 4.70
CA VAL A 17 -7.22 3.64 5.97
C VAL A 17 -6.69 4.52 7.10
N ASN A 18 -5.37 4.64 7.24
CA ASN A 18 -4.76 5.42 8.32
C ASN A 18 -5.06 6.92 8.23
N TYR A 19 -5.19 7.47 7.02
CA TYR A 19 -5.64 8.85 6.81
C TYR A 19 -7.02 9.09 7.44
N HIS A 20 -7.98 8.19 7.19
CA HIS A 20 -9.33 8.28 7.76
C HIS A 20 -9.35 8.03 9.26
N LEU A 21 -8.57 7.06 9.76
CA LEU A 21 -8.44 6.83 11.21
C LEU A 21 -7.85 8.05 11.94
N GLN A 22 -6.88 8.75 11.33
CA GLN A 22 -6.34 9.98 11.90
C GLN A 22 -7.39 11.08 11.96
N ARG A 23 -8.20 11.26 10.91
CA ARG A 23 -9.32 12.23 10.90
C ARG A 23 -10.41 11.87 11.91
N ALA A 24 -10.62 10.58 12.18
CA ALA A 24 -11.50 10.12 13.25
C ALA A 24 -10.95 10.39 14.67
N GLY A 25 -9.72 10.88 14.81
CA GLY A 25 -9.10 11.16 16.09
C GLY A 25 -8.67 9.93 16.87
N THR A 26 -8.61 8.74 16.25
CA THR A 26 -8.15 7.53 16.93
C THR A 26 -6.63 7.41 16.92
N HIS A 27 -6.07 6.76 17.94
CA HIS A 27 -4.66 6.36 17.99
C HIS A 27 -4.38 5.04 17.28
N ARG A 28 -5.41 4.24 16.98
CA ARG A 28 -5.27 2.97 16.26
C ARG A 28 -4.72 3.21 14.86
N ARG A 29 -3.80 2.36 14.42
CA ARG A 29 -3.22 2.40 13.07
C ARG A 29 -3.23 0.99 12.49
N LEU A 30 -3.51 0.92 11.19
CA LEU A 30 -3.42 -0.29 10.40
C LEU A 30 -1.99 -0.45 9.89
N THR A 31 -1.31 -1.51 10.29
CA THR A 31 0.04 -1.88 9.86
C THR A 31 0.06 -3.18 9.06
N ASN A 32 -1.00 -3.99 9.16
CA ASN A 32 -1.20 -5.24 8.42
C ASN A 32 -2.69 -5.53 8.24
N PHE A 33 -3.05 -6.34 7.24
CA PHE A 33 -4.43 -6.77 6.97
C PHE A 33 -4.79 -8.12 7.63
N THR A 34 -4.10 -8.49 8.70
CA THR A 34 -4.31 -9.78 9.39
C THR A 34 -4.69 -9.57 10.85
N GLY A 35 -3.72 -9.27 11.72
CA GLY A 35 -3.91 -9.13 13.17
C GLY A 35 -4.67 -7.86 13.55
N ASP A 36 -4.36 -6.73 12.91
CA ASP A 36 -4.85 -5.41 13.33
C ASP A 36 -6.37 -5.22 13.11
N VAL A 37 -6.96 -6.05 12.26
CA VAL A 37 -8.36 -5.95 11.80
C VAL A 37 -9.30 -6.95 12.49
N LYS A 38 -8.77 -7.92 13.24
CA LYS A 38 -9.55 -9.05 13.79
C LYS A 38 -10.65 -8.63 14.75
N ASP A 39 -10.41 -7.55 15.48
CA ASP A 39 -11.35 -7.00 16.46
C ASP A 39 -12.42 -6.10 15.85
N SER A 40 -12.42 -5.95 14.51
CA SER A 40 -13.34 -5.11 13.72
C SER A 40 -13.35 -3.61 14.06
N GLU A 41 -12.54 -3.14 15.01
CA GLU A 41 -12.59 -1.74 15.46
C GLU A 41 -12.14 -0.77 14.37
N ILE A 42 -11.04 -1.11 13.68
CA ILE A 42 -10.52 -0.31 12.56
C ILE A 42 -11.58 -0.19 11.47
N TYR A 43 -12.26 -1.28 11.13
CA TYR A 43 -13.30 -1.25 10.09
C TYR A 43 -14.52 -0.45 10.53
N THR A 44 -14.99 -0.61 11.77
CA THR A 44 -16.12 0.17 12.27
C THR A 44 -15.85 1.68 12.23
N LEU A 45 -14.65 2.10 12.65
CA LEU A 45 -14.25 3.52 12.60
C LEU A 45 -14.10 4.03 11.17
N LEU A 46 -13.47 3.24 10.30
CA LEU A 46 -13.30 3.56 8.88
C LEU A 46 -14.65 3.74 8.18
N LEU A 47 -15.58 2.78 8.34
CA LEU A 47 -16.92 2.85 7.78
C LEU A 47 -17.64 4.12 8.20
N LYS A 48 -17.51 4.53 9.46
CA LYS A 48 -18.12 5.77 9.95
C LYS A 48 -17.57 7.02 9.27
N GLN A 49 -16.28 7.03 8.91
CA GLN A 49 -15.64 8.17 8.23
C GLN A 49 -16.00 8.27 6.76
N ILE A 50 -16.02 7.13 6.05
CA ILE A 50 -16.19 7.13 4.59
C ILE A 50 -17.64 7.12 4.15
N ALA A 51 -18.56 6.69 5.03
CA ALA A 51 -19.96 6.57 4.69
C ALA A 51 -20.62 7.95 4.50
N PRO A 52 -21.48 8.13 3.49
CA PRO A 52 -22.25 9.36 3.31
C PRO A 52 -23.08 9.70 4.55
N PRO A 53 -23.31 10.99 4.88
CA PRO A 53 -24.00 11.40 6.11
C PRO A 53 -25.39 10.76 6.31
N MET A 54 -26.11 10.45 5.24
CA MET A 54 -27.47 9.90 5.26
C MET A 54 -27.54 8.37 5.19
N SER A 55 -26.40 7.67 5.18
CA SER A 55 -26.34 6.19 5.07
C SER A 55 -26.80 5.44 6.32
N GLY A 56 -26.96 6.11 7.46
CA GLY A 56 -27.32 5.47 8.72
C GLY A 56 -26.22 4.57 9.31
N VAL A 57 -24.97 4.70 8.84
CA VAL A 57 -23.81 3.98 9.39
C VAL A 57 -23.44 4.56 10.77
N HIS A 58 -23.29 3.67 11.75
CA HIS A 58 -22.96 4.00 13.14
C HIS A 58 -21.91 3.04 13.71
N THR A 59 -21.38 3.37 14.89
CA THR A 59 -20.25 2.67 15.52
C THR A 59 -20.67 1.73 16.66
N GLU A 60 -21.93 1.26 16.67
CA GLU A 60 -22.46 0.43 17.75
C GLU A 60 -21.64 -0.84 18.01
N ALA A 61 -21.03 -1.41 16.96
CA ALA A 61 -20.16 -2.58 17.07
C ALA A 61 -19.04 -2.41 18.11
N LEU A 62 -18.56 -1.18 18.35
CA LEU A 62 -17.52 -0.93 19.36
C LEU A 62 -17.94 -1.28 20.79
N HIS A 63 -19.24 -1.39 21.07
CA HIS A 63 -19.76 -1.77 22.39
C HIS A 63 -20.01 -3.28 22.51
N GLU A 64 -19.97 -4.02 21.40
CA GLU A 64 -20.18 -5.46 21.40
C GLU A 64 -18.95 -6.18 21.95
N ARG A 65 -19.15 -7.14 22.86
CA ARG A 65 -18.05 -7.87 23.51
C ARG A 65 -17.63 -9.10 22.71
N ASP A 66 -18.58 -9.77 22.07
CA ASP A 66 -18.28 -10.94 21.26
C ASP A 66 -17.64 -10.52 19.92
N PRO A 67 -16.39 -10.90 19.62
CA PRO A 67 -15.71 -10.48 18.39
C PRO A 67 -16.42 -10.96 17.12
N LEU A 68 -17.06 -12.14 17.16
CA LEU A 68 -17.78 -12.67 16.02
C LEU A 68 -19.05 -11.84 15.74
N HIS A 69 -19.87 -11.59 16.77
CA HIS A 69 -21.04 -10.73 16.64
C HIS A 69 -20.66 -9.29 16.26
N ARG A 70 -19.58 -8.76 16.84
CA ARG A 70 -19.04 -7.45 16.48
C ARG A 70 -18.68 -7.36 14.99
N ALA A 71 -18.02 -8.39 14.45
CA ALA A 71 -17.69 -8.44 13.03
C ALA A 71 -18.94 -8.50 12.15
N GLU A 72 -19.98 -9.23 12.56
CA GLU A 72 -21.27 -9.24 11.84
C GLU A 72 -21.94 -7.86 11.84
N ILE A 73 -22.02 -7.18 12.99
CA ILE A 73 -22.57 -5.81 13.07
C ILE A 73 -21.77 -4.86 12.15
N MET A 74 -20.44 -4.96 12.16
CA MET A 74 -19.56 -4.18 11.27
C MET A 74 -19.86 -4.43 9.79
N LEU A 75 -20.03 -5.69 9.38
CA LEU A 75 -20.38 -6.05 8.00
C LEU A 75 -21.79 -5.60 7.62
N GLN A 76 -22.75 -5.58 8.55
CA GLN A 76 -24.06 -4.98 8.34
C GLN A 76 -23.97 -3.47 8.12
N GLN A 77 -23.04 -2.77 8.77
CA GLN A 77 -22.79 -1.35 8.48
C GLN A 77 -22.19 -1.15 7.08
N ALA A 78 -21.30 -2.05 6.64
CA ALA A 78 -20.77 -2.02 5.28
C ALA A 78 -21.86 -2.27 4.22
N ASP A 79 -22.86 -3.10 4.54
CA ASP A 79 -24.00 -3.38 3.66
C ASP A 79 -24.85 -2.14 3.38
N LYS A 80 -25.04 -1.26 4.38
CA LYS A 80 -25.79 0.00 4.23
C LYS A 80 -25.22 0.94 3.15
N ILE A 81 -23.93 0.80 2.83
CA ILE A 81 -23.25 1.55 1.76
C ILE A 81 -22.90 0.66 0.55
N ASN A 82 -23.57 -0.47 0.42
CA ASN A 82 -23.41 -1.48 -0.64
C ASN A 82 -21.97 -2.01 -0.76
N CYS A 83 -21.26 -2.09 0.35
CA CYS A 83 -19.86 -2.54 0.39
C CYS A 83 -19.64 -3.84 1.15
N ARG A 84 -20.70 -4.51 1.63
CA ARG A 84 -20.59 -5.88 2.13
C ARG A 84 -20.21 -6.78 0.95
N SER A 85 -18.93 -7.14 0.91
CA SER A 85 -18.40 -8.07 -0.07
C SER A 85 -18.49 -9.50 0.47
N PHE A 86 -17.83 -10.44 -0.21
CA PHE A 86 -17.70 -11.84 0.17
C PHE A 86 -17.03 -12.11 1.54
N LEU A 87 -16.61 -11.07 2.27
CA LEU A 87 -16.00 -11.21 3.58
C LEU A 87 -17.06 -11.61 4.62
N THR A 88 -16.83 -12.73 5.32
CA THR A 88 -17.69 -13.18 6.43
C THR A 88 -17.14 -12.74 7.79
N PRO A 89 -17.96 -12.73 8.86
CA PRO A 89 -17.46 -12.45 10.22
C PRO A 89 -16.31 -13.37 10.64
N GLN A 90 -16.37 -14.64 10.24
CA GLN A 90 -15.34 -15.63 10.52
C GLN A 90 -14.00 -15.25 9.88
N ASP A 91 -14.03 -14.82 8.62
CA ASP A 91 -12.82 -14.41 7.89
C ASP A 91 -12.13 -13.18 8.51
N VAL A 92 -12.93 -12.28 9.10
CA VAL A 92 -12.42 -11.11 9.83
C VAL A 92 -11.68 -11.54 11.08
N ILE A 93 -12.31 -12.36 11.94
CA ILE A 93 -11.69 -12.79 13.20
C ILE A 93 -10.47 -13.70 12.98
N GLU A 94 -10.48 -14.50 11.90
CA GLU A 94 -9.33 -15.30 11.51
C GLU A 94 -8.22 -14.45 10.91
N GLY A 95 -8.55 -13.25 10.41
CA GLY A 95 -7.60 -12.32 9.79
C GLY A 95 -7.13 -12.83 8.43
N VAL A 96 -8.04 -13.34 7.60
CA VAL A 96 -7.72 -13.89 6.29
C VAL A 96 -7.22 -12.75 5.38
N TYR A 97 -5.90 -12.69 5.18
CA TYR A 97 -5.21 -11.57 4.52
C TYR A 97 -5.86 -11.13 3.22
N LYS A 98 -6.05 -12.06 2.27
CA LYS A 98 -6.54 -11.73 0.92
C LYS A 98 -7.96 -11.17 0.92
N LEU A 99 -8.82 -11.70 1.80
CA LEU A 99 -10.21 -11.25 1.88
C LEU A 99 -10.30 -9.86 2.53
N ASN A 100 -9.49 -9.60 3.56
CA ASN A 100 -9.37 -8.30 4.19
C ASN A 100 -8.85 -7.23 3.23
N VAL A 101 -7.78 -7.51 2.48
CA VAL A 101 -7.26 -6.59 1.45
C VAL A 101 -8.34 -6.27 0.41
N ALA A 102 -9.04 -7.29 -0.09
CA ALA A 102 -10.05 -7.09 -1.12
C ALA A 102 -11.29 -6.35 -0.61
N PHE A 103 -11.68 -6.56 0.66
CA PHE A 103 -12.73 -5.77 1.31
C PHE A 103 -12.35 -4.29 1.41
N VAL A 104 -11.13 -3.99 1.85
CA VAL A 104 -10.65 -2.59 1.91
C VAL A 104 -10.53 -1.96 0.52
N ALA A 105 -10.09 -2.72 -0.49
CA ALA A 105 -10.08 -2.26 -1.87
C ALA A 105 -11.49 -1.93 -2.38
N ASN A 106 -12.48 -2.75 -2.03
CA ASN A 106 -13.88 -2.49 -2.37
C ASN A 106 -14.39 -1.18 -1.73
N LEU A 107 -14.06 -0.94 -0.45
CA LEU A 107 -14.41 0.29 0.23
C LEU A 107 -13.75 1.51 -0.42
N PHE A 108 -12.45 1.43 -0.73
CA PHE A 108 -11.70 2.51 -1.37
C PHE A 108 -12.28 2.89 -2.74
N ASN A 109 -12.63 1.89 -3.56
CA ASN A 109 -13.14 2.12 -4.91
C ASN A 109 -14.54 2.75 -4.92
N ASN A 110 -15.40 2.42 -3.96
CA ASN A 110 -16.78 2.92 -3.91
C ASN A 110 -16.93 4.20 -3.08
N HIS A 111 -16.15 4.34 -1.99
CA HIS A 111 -16.24 5.45 -1.04
C HIS A 111 -14.83 5.96 -0.65
N PRO A 112 -14.06 6.54 -1.59
CA PRO A 112 -12.72 7.03 -1.28
C PRO A 112 -12.73 8.15 -0.23
N ALA A 113 -13.78 8.98 -0.21
CA ALA A 113 -13.99 10.07 0.75
C ALA A 113 -12.77 11.00 0.93
N LEU A 114 -12.02 11.20 -0.15
CA LEU A 114 -10.89 12.12 -0.18
C LEU A 114 -11.36 13.50 -0.64
N ASP A 115 -10.88 14.55 0.01
CA ASP A 115 -11.09 15.91 -0.45
C ASP A 115 -10.45 16.07 -1.83
N LYS A 116 -11.16 16.71 -2.77
CA LYS A 116 -10.57 17.03 -4.06
C LYS A 116 -9.38 17.97 -3.83
N PRO A 117 -8.17 17.63 -4.31
CA PRO A 117 -7.06 18.55 -4.23
C PRO A 117 -7.39 19.83 -4.99
N GLU A 118 -6.95 20.98 -4.46
CA GLU A 118 -7.20 22.31 -5.05
C GLU A 118 -6.56 22.44 -6.45
N GLU A 119 -5.49 21.68 -6.70
CA GLU A 119 -4.89 21.49 -8.02
C GLU A 119 -5.29 20.12 -8.59
N PRO A 120 -5.59 20.02 -9.90
CA PRO A 120 -5.74 18.73 -10.55
C PRO A 120 -4.46 17.93 -10.28
N LEU A 121 -4.58 16.81 -9.56
CA LEU A 121 -3.52 15.82 -9.57
C LEU A 121 -3.38 15.38 -11.03
N GLU A 122 -2.34 15.85 -11.70
CA GLU A 122 -1.79 15.17 -12.87
C GLU A 122 -1.32 13.81 -12.37
N LEU A 123 -2.27 12.88 -12.24
CA LEU A 123 -2.00 11.46 -12.24
C LEU A 123 -1.52 11.15 -13.67
N GLU A 124 -0.28 11.55 -13.95
CA GLU A 124 0.50 11.06 -15.09
C GLU A 124 0.21 9.57 -15.18
N ASN A 125 -0.35 9.14 -16.31
CA ASN A 125 -0.82 7.80 -16.58
C ASN A 125 0.05 6.74 -15.88
N LEU A 126 -0.39 6.32 -14.70
CA LEU A 126 0.19 5.23 -13.90
C LEU A 126 -0.13 3.86 -14.51
N GLU A 127 -0.51 3.83 -15.79
CA GLU A 127 -0.63 2.59 -16.53
C GLU A 127 0.77 2.13 -16.93
N GLU A 128 1.22 1.07 -16.28
CA GLU A 128 2.38 0.29 -16.72
C GLU A 128 2.17 -0.12 -18.18
N THR A 129 3.14 0.21 -19.05
CA THR A 129 3.08 -0.23 -20.45
C THR A 129 3.15 -1.75 -20.53
N ARG A 130 2.67 -2.33 -21.64
CA ARG A 130 2.75 -3.78 -21.86
C ARG A 130 4.21 -4.26 -21.74
N GLU A 131 5.14 -3.50 -22.29
CA GLU A 131 6.56 -3.76 -22.29
C GLU A 131 7.13 -3.74 -20.86
N GLU A 132 6.80 -2.72 -20.07
CA GLU A 132 7.21 -2.64 -18.66
C GLU A 132 6.73 -3.86 -17.86
N LYS A 133 5.46 -4.25 -18.05
CA LYS A 133 4.87 -5.43 -17.41
C LYS A 133 5.58 -6.71 -17.82
N THR A 134 5.88 -6.87 -19.10
CA THR A 134 6.60 -8.03 -19.63
C THR A 134 7.98 -8.13 -19.02
N TYR A 135 8.75 -7.04 -18.99
CA TYR A 135 10.09 -7.03 -18.42
C TYR A 135 10.09 -7.29 -16.92
N ARG A 136 9.22 -6.62 -16.17
CA ARG A 136 9.08 -6.83 -14.73
C ARG A 136 8.76 -8.28 -14.39
N ASN A 137 7.78 -8.87 -15.08
CA ASN A 137 7.39 -10.27 -14.84
C ASN A 137 8.51 -11.26 -15.20
N TRP A 138 9.23 -11.01 -16.30
CA TRP A 138 10.39 -11.82 -16.69
C TRP A 138 11.53 -11.73 -15.66
N MET A 139 11.86 -10.53 -15.17
CA MET A 139 12.91 -10.37 -14.16
C MET A 139 12.55 -11.10 -12.87
N ASN A 140 11.30 -10.97 -12.41
CA ASN A 140 10.83 -11.64 -11.20
C ASN A 140 10.77 -13.16 -11.36
N SER A 141 10.48 -13.70 -12.54
CA SER A 141 10.49 -15.15 -12.77
C SER A 141 11.91 -15.76 -12.74
N MET A 142 12.95 -14.94 -12.97
CA MET A 142 14.36 -15.32 -12.80
C MET A 142 14.84 -15.31 -11.34
N GLY A 143 13.98 -14.92 -10.39
CA GLY A 143 14.28 -15.01 -8.96
C GLY A 143 15.18 -13.90 -8.40
N VAL A 144 15.25 -12.74 -9.07
CA VAL A 144 16.00 -11.57 -8.61
C VAL A 144 15.48 -11.05 -7.25
N LYS A 145 16.37 -10.42 -6.47
CA LYS A 145 16.06 -9.80 -5.18
C LYS A 145 16.65 -8.37 -5.09
N PRO A 146 15.90 -7.34 -4.69
CA PRO A 146 14.50 -7.36 -4.27
C PRO A 146 13.53 -7.64 -5.44
N TYR A 147 12.27 -7.94 -5.10
CA TYR A 147 11.21 -8.10 -6.09
C TYR A 147 10.99 -6.78 -6.83
N VAL A 148 10.93 -6.84 -8.16
CA VAL A 148 10.74 -5.66 -9.03
C VAL A 148 9.25 -5.32 -9.07
N ASN A 149 8.88 -4.16 -8.55
CA ASN A 149 7.54 -3.60 -8.58
C ASN A 149 7.45 -2.44 -9.59
N TRP A 150 8.50 -1.61 -9.68
CA TRP A 150 8.55 -0.44 -10.54
C TRP A 150 9.84 -0.43 -11.36
N LEU A 151 9.74 -0.78 -12.64
CA LEU A 151 10.90 -1.07 -13.50
C LEU A 151 11.98 0.02 -13.46
N TYR A 152 11.62 1.29 -13.67
CA TYR A 152 12.62 2.37 -13.72
C TYR A 152 13.27 2.68 -12.38
N SER A 153 12.52 2.53 -11.28
CA SER A 153 13.01 2.93 -9.96
C SER A 153 13.76 1.82 -9.25
N ASP A 154 13.32 0.57 -9.44
CA ASP A 154 13.92 -0.60 -8.77
C ASP A 154 15.20 -1.06 -9.46
N LEU A 155 15.40 -0.71 -10.73
CA LEU A 155 16.64 -0.96 -11.45
C LEU A 155 17.68 0.15 -11.28
N ALA A 156 17.33 1.26 -10.62
CA ALA A 156 18.16 2.46 -10.57
C ALA A 156 19.52 2.25 -9.87
N ASP A 157 19.60 1.35 -8.89
CA ASP A 157 20.86 1.02 -8.20
C ASP A 157 21.70 -0.05 -8.93
N GLY A 158 21.19 -0.59 -10.04
CA GLY A 158 21.85 -1.60 -10.87
C GLY A 158 21.90 -3.00 -10.27
N LEU A 159 21.46 -3.22 -9.02
CA LEU A 159 21.60 -4.50 -8.31
C LEU A 159 20.82 -5.63 -9.00
N VAL A 160 19.60 -5.34 -9.45
CA VAL A 160 18.76 -6.29 -10.19
C VAL A 160 19.41 -6.64 -11.53
N ILE A 161 19.96 -5.64 -12.23
CA ILE A 161 20.62 -5.84 -13.53
C ILE A 161 21.84 -6.76 -13.38
N PHE A 162 22.66 -6.58 -12.35
CA PHE A 162 23.79 -7.47 -12.06
C PHE A 162 23.35 -8.91 -11.78
N GLN A 163 22.26 -9.11 -11.05
CA GLN A 163 21.72 -10.46 -10.84
C GLN A 163 21.30 -11.13 -12.15
N LEU A 164 20.63 -10.39 -13.03
CA LEU A 164 20.23 -10.93 -14.35
C LEU A 164 21.44 -11.33 -15.19
N TYR A 165 22.52 -10.55 -15.18
CA TYR A 165 23.76 -10.91 -15.87
C TYR A 165 24.35 -12.23 -15.36
N ASP A 166 24.36 -12.43 -14.04
CA ASP A 166 24.89 -13.66 -13.44
C ASP A 166 23.96 -14.86 -13.62
N VAL A 167 22.64 -14.64 -13.73
CA VAL A 167 21.67 -15.68 -14.13
C VAL A 167 21.87 -16.12 -15.57
N ILE A 168 22.09 -15.18 -16.50
CA ILE A 168 22.29 -15.49 -17.92
C ILE A 168 23.65 -16.17 -18.13
N LYS A 169 24.69 -15.69 -17.45
CA LYS A 169 26.03 -16.25 -17.51
C LYS A 169 26.66 -16.25 -16.12
N PRO A 170 26.66 -17.41 -15.43
CA PRO A 170 27.26 -17.53 -14.11
C PRO A 170 28.73 -17.11 -14.09
N GLY A 171 29.10 -16.29 -13.10
CA GLY A 171 30.46 -15.80 -12.89
C GLY A 171 30.81 -14.55 -13.69
N LEU A 172 29.84 -13.91 -14.36
CA LEU A 172 30.08 -12.66 -15.11
C LEU A 172 30.24 -11.45 -14.17
N VAL A 173 29.61 -11.49 -12.99
CA VAL A 173 29.57 -10.36 -12.06
C VAL A 173 30.57 -10.55 -10.92
N ASP A 174 31.44 -9.55 -10.75
CA ASP A 174 32.23 -9.40 -9.53
C ASP A 174 31.37 -8.79 -8.42
N TRP A 175 30.83 -9.68 -7.57
CA TRP A 175 29.95 -9.31 -6.46
C TRP A 175 30.62 -8.48 -5.36
N ASN A 176 31.96 -8.47 -5.28
CA ASN A 176 32.67 -7.61 -4.32
C ASN A 176 32.55 -6.14 -4.76
N ARG A 177 32.74 -5.90 -6.06
CA ARG A 177 32.62 -4.56 -6.65
C ARG A 177 31.17 -4.08 -6.72
N ALA A 178 30.23 -4.97 -7.07
CA ALA A 178 28.81 -4.62 -7.14
C ALA A 178 28.25 -4.19 -5.77
N ARG A 179 28.58 -4.93 -4.70
CA ARG A 179 28.17 -4.56 -3.33
C ARG A 179 28.79 -3.24 -2.86
N TRP A 180 30.04 -3.00 -3.23
CA TRP A 180 30.71 -1.75 -2.90
C TRP A 180 30.04 -0.53 -3.55
N LEU A 181 29.64 -0.63 -4.82
CA LEU A 181 28.90 0.42 -5.53
C LEU A 181 27.52 0.68 -4.91
N ALA A 182 26.79 -0.39 -4.54
CA ALA A 182 25.49 -0.25 -3.88
C ALA A 182 25.58 0.46 -2.52
N LEU A 183 26.67 0.25 -1.77
CA LEU A 183 26.93 0.94 -0.49
C LEU A 183 27.29 2.42 -0.68
N GLN A 184 28.04 2.77 -1.74
CA GLN A 184 28.38 4.16 -2.07
C GLN A 184 27.17 4.99 -2.52
N ALA A 185 26.27 4.40 -3.32
CA ALA A 185 25.04 5.06 -3.74
C ALA A 185 24.14 5.41 -2.54
N ARG A 186 24.08 4.53 -1.54
CA ARG A 186 23.33 4.75 -0.29
C ARG A 186 23.96 5.81 0.63
N THR A 187 25.29 5.90 0.68
CA THR A 187 26.00 6.88 1.52
C THR A 187 26.07 8.26 0.89
N SER A 188 26.10 8.37 -0.44
CA SER A 188 26.15 9.66 -1.15
C SER A 188 24.86 10.48 -1.01
N LEU A 189 23.71 9.84 -0.74
CA LEU A 189 22.44 10.51 -0.42
C LEU A 189 22.38 11.09 1.01
N MET A 190 23.22 10.59 1.93
CA MET A 190 23.29 11.08 3.32
C MET A 190 24.43 12.09 3.56
N ALA A 191 25.35 12.26 2.61
CA ALA A 191 26.59 13.00 2.82
C ALA A 191 26.67 14.37 2.10
N MET A 192 25.58 14.87 1.50
CA MET A 192 25.60 16.21 0.89
C MET A 192 25.39 17.30 1.95
N PRO A 193 26.38 18.21 2.18
CA PRO A 193 26.16 19.36 3.03
C PRO A 193 25.09 20.29 2.40
N PRO A 194 24.26 20.97 3.21
CA PRO A 194 23.15 21.82 2.73
C PRO A 194 23.55 22.89 1.69
N SER A 195 24.83 23.24 1.62
CA SER A 195 25.38 24.28 0.76
C SER A 195 25.56 23.91 -0.72
N ARG A 196 25.26 22.67 -1.14
CA ARG A 196 25.40 22.21 -2.54
C ARG A 196 24.10 21.76 -3.20
N TRP A 197 22.95 22.05 -2.59
CA TRP A 197 21.67 21.85 -3.26
C TRP A 197 21.62 22.77 -4.48
N PRO A 198 21.27 22.28 -5.69
CA PRO A 198 21.02 23.17 -6.81
C PRO A 198 19.88 24.10 -6.39
N ALA A 199 20.16 25.40 -6.39
CA ALA A 199 19.15 26.41 -6.10
C ALA A 199 17.96 26.14 -7.02
N SER A 200 16.79 25.94 -6.42
CA SER A 200 15.51 25.94 -7.13
C SER A 200 15.40 27.28 -7.84
N GLY A 201 15.68 27.29 -9.14
CA GLY A 201 15.42 28.43 -10.01
C GLY A 201 13.91 28.67 -10.08
N ASN A 202 13.55 29.95 -10.02
CA ASN A 202 12.19 30.47 -10.22
C ASN A 202 11.53 29.96 -11.50
#